data_AF-D1JG64-F1
#
_entry.id   AF-D1JG64-F1
#
_cell.length_a   1.000
_cell.length_b   1.000
_cell.length_c   1.000
_cell.angle_alpha   90.00
_cell.angle_beta   90.00
_cell.angle_gamma   90.00
#
_symmetry.space_group_name_H-M   'P 1'
#
loop_
_entity.id
_entity.type
_entity.pdbx_description
1 polymer ?
#
loop_
_entity_poly.entity_id
_entity_poly.type
_entity_poly.pdbx_seq_one_letter_code
_entity_poly.pdbx_strand_id
1 'polypeptide(L)'
;MVIARGTVKGNKVILEGGITMPDGLSVVVMSESEVKEPDFDADPFLHVDDWAPEPPDETPTDLAYQHDHYLYGIEKRTMKDENKSKCLY
;
A
#
# COMPACT_ATOMS: atom_id res chain seq x y z
N MET A 1 -8.91 -30.16 -15.47
CA MET A 1 -9.08 -28.83 -16.10
C MET A 1 -8.19 -28.81 -17.33
N VAL A 2 -8.76 -28.60 -18.52
CA VAL A 2 -7.98 -28.53 -19.77
C VAL A 2 -7.78 -27.06 -20.10
N ILE A 3 -6.53 -26.63 -20.23
CA ILE A 3 -6.18 -25.27 -20.65
C ILE A 3 -5.77 -25.37 -22.12
N ALA A 4 -6.53 -24.72 -23.00
CA ALA A 4 -6.24 -24.65 -24.43
C ALA A 4 -5.96 -23.20 -24.82
N ARG A 5 -4.95 -23.00 -25.66
CA ARG A 5 -4.59 -21.67 -26.20
C ARG A 5 -5.26 -21.46 -27.55
N GLY A 6 -5.63 -20.22 -27.82
CA GLY A 6 -6.32 -19.86 -29.05
C GLY A 6 -6.47 -18.35 -29.20
N THR A 7 -6.86 -17.92 -30.39
CA THR A 7 -7.07 -16.51 -30.73
C THR A 7 -8.56 -16.24 -30.88
N VAL A 8 -9.03 -15.09 -30.37
CA VAL A 8 -10.41 -14.63 -30.60
C VAL A 8 -10.47 -13.87 -31.93
N LYS A 9 -11.29 -14.33 -32.87
CA LYS A 9 -11.55 -13.65 -34.16
C LYS A 9 -13.04 -13.54 -34.41
N GLY A 10 -13.56 -12.31 -34.47
CA GLY A 10 -14.97 -12.04 -34.80
C GLY A 10 -15.95 -12.83 -33.92
N ASN A 11 -15.72 -12.84 -32.61
CA ASN A 11 -16.49 -13.56 -31.58
C ASN A 11 -16.39 -15.09 -31.58
N LYS A 12 -15.43 -15.67 -32.32
CA LYS A 12 -15.11 -17.11 -32.25
C LYS A 12 -13.72 -17.31 -31.66
N VAL A 13 -13.59 -18.26 -30.75
CA VAL A 13 -12.28 -18.73 -30.26
C VAL A 13 -11.74 -19.76 -31.25
N ILE A 14 -10.60 -19.48 -31.86
CA ILE A 14 -9.88 -20.40 -32.74
C ILE A 14 -8.78 -21.04 -31.91
N LEU A 15 -8.95 -22.31 -31.55
CA LEU A 15 -7.97 -23.07 -30.77
C LEU A 15 -6.77 -23.47 -31.64
N GLU A 16 -5.58 -23.39 -31.06
CA GLU A 16 -4.34 -23.86 -31.70
C GLU A 16 -4.24 -25.40 -31.59
N GLY A 17 -3.53 -26.03 -32.54
CA GLY A 17 -3.20 -27.47 -32.46
C GLY A 17 -4.29 -28.44 -32.90
N GLY A 18 -5.35 -27.98 -33.59
CA GLY A 18 -6.40 -28.86 -34.14
C GLY A 18 -7.33 -29.46 -33.08
N ILE A 19 -7.35 -28.88 -31.87
CA ILE A 19 -8.21 -29.30 -30.78
C ILE A 19 -9.65 -28.90 -31.11
N THR A 20 -10.54 -29.89 -31.19
CA THR A 20 -12.00 -29.69 -31.29
C THR A 20 -12.63 -29.90 -29.93
N MET A 21 -13.47 -28.95 -29.51
CA MET A 21 -14.27 -29.06 -28.28
C MET A 21 -15.73 -29.35 -28.65
N PRO A 22 -16.45 -30.13 -27.82
CA PRO A 22 -17.85 -30.42 -28.06
C PRO A 22 -18.73 -29.17 -27.93
N ASP A 23 -19.79 -29.12 -28.73
CA ASP A 23 -20.77 -28.05 -28.67
C ASP A 23 -21.44 -28.00 -27.29
N GLY A 24 -21.66 -26.77 -26.78
CA GLY A 24 -22.26 -26.53 -25.47
C GLY A 24 -21.27 -26.55 -24.29
N LEU A 25 -19.97 -26.76 -24.53
CA LEU A 25 -18.95 -26.65 -23.50
C LEU A 25 -18.74 -25.18 -23.07
N SER A 26 -18.87 -24.91 -21.77
CA SER A 26 -18.57 -23.59 -21.20
C SER A 26 -17.06 -23.34 -21.19
N VAL A 27 -16.64 -22.19 -21.71
CA VAL A 27 -15.25 -21.76 -21.80
C VAL A 27 -15.06 -20.44 -21.07
N VAL A 28 -13.95 -20.31 -20.34
CA VAL A 28 -13.54 -19.09 -19.66
C VAL A 28 -12.32 -18.54 -20.39
N VAL A 29 -12.43 -17.33 -20.94
CA VAL A 29 -11.31 -16.63 -21.57
C VAL A 29 -10.51 -15.95 -20.46
N MET A 30 -9.27 -16.39 -20.27
CA MET A 30 -8.34 -15.74 -19.37
C MET A 30 -7.44 -14.83 -20.20
N SER A 31 -7.56 -13.51 -20.02
CA SER A 31 -6.52 -12.59 -20.46
C SER A 31 -5.30 -12.80 -19.58
N GLU A 32 -4.10 -12.76 -20.15
CA GLU A 32 -2.88 -12.53 -19.38
C GLU A 32 -2.98 -11.10 -18.84
N SER A 33 -3.58 -10.95 -17.66
CA SER A 33 -3.35 -9.76 -16.86
C SER A 33 -1.87 -9.78 -16.52
N GLU A 34 -1.10 -8.86 -17.10
CA GLU A 34 0.20 -8.50 -16.57
C GLU A 34 -0.04 -8.11 -15.11
N VAL A 35 0.22 -9.04 -14.20
CA VAL A 35 0.30 -8.74 -12.78
C VAL A 35 1.60 -7.96 -12.63
N LYS A 36 1.52 -6.66 -12.91
CA LYS A 36 2.63 -5.77 -12.60
C LYS A 36 2.73 -5.75 -11.08
N GLU A 37 3.86 -6.23 -10.57
CA GLU A 37 4.12 -6.12 -9.14
C GLU A 37 4.02 -4.64 -8.74
N PRO A 38 3.31 -4.32 -7.66
CA PRO A 38 3.25 -2.95 -7.17
C PRO A 38 4.66 -2.47 -6.84
N ASP A 39 4.97 -1.26 -7.28
CA ASP A 39 6.23 -0.60 -6.96
C ASP A 39 6.10 0.01 -5.56
N PHE A 40 6.49 -0.77 -4.56
CA PHE A 40 6.43 -0.35 -3.16
C PHE A 40 7.41 0.80 -2.85
N ASP A 41 8.52 0.90 -3.59
CA ASP A 41 9.48 2.00 -3.39
C ASP A 41 8.92 3.34 -3.87
N ALA A 42 8.02 3.32 -4.87
CA ALA A 42 7.33 4.51 -5.35
C ALA A 42 6.12 4.94 -4.50
N ASP A 43 5.71 4.14 -3.50
CA ASP A 43 4.54 4.46 -2.68
C ASP A 43 4.89 5.42 -1.53
N PRO A 44 4.45 6.69 -1.57
CA PRO A 44 4.78 7.66 -0.55
C PRO A 44 4.20 7.32 0.83
N PHE A 45 3.16 6.46 0.90
CA PHE A 45 2.56 6.05 2.17
C PHE A 45 3.37 4.98 2.91
N LEU A 46 4.35 4.35 2.24
CA LEU A 46 5.22 3.34 2.84
C LEU A 46 6.50 3.92 3.44
N HIS A 47 6.81 5.18 3.14
CA HIS A 47 7.96 5.92 3.68
C HIS A 47 7.52 6.85 4.81
N VAL A 48 7.01 6.27 5.90
CA VAL A 48 6.46 7.02 7.04
C VAL A 48 7.49 7.96 7.68
N ASP A 49 8.78 7.60 7.62
CA ASP A 49 9.88 8.42 8.14
C ASP A 49 10.01 9.75 7.39
N ASP A 50 9.67 9.81 6.09
CA ASP A 50 9.67 11.05 5.31
C ASP A 50 8.56 12.03 5.76
N TRP A 51 7.59 11.53 6.52
CA TRP A 51 6.44 12.29 6.98
C TRP A 51 6.61 12.75 8.43
N ALA A 52 7.69 12.33 9.09
CA ALA A 52 7.99 12.79 10.44
C ALA A 52 8.18 14.32 10.42
N PRO A 53 7.62 15.05 11.40
CA PRO A 53 7.75 16.50 11.48
C PRO A 53 9.20 16.93 11.77
N GLU A 54 10.03 16.00 12.23
CA GLU A 54 11.39 16.23 12.71
C GLU A 54 12.32 15.11 12.22
N PRO A 55 13.63 15.40 12.04
CA PRO A 55 14.59 14.36 11.72
C PRO A 55 14.70 13.34 12.87
N PRO A 56 15.16 12.10 12.60
CA PRO A 56 15.25 11.03 13.59
C PRO A 56 16.06 11.41 14.84
N ASP A 57 17.09 12.26 14.66
CA ASP A 57 17.97 12.71 15.74
C ASP A 57 17.29 13.69 16.72
N GLU A 58 16.24 14.37 16.29
CA GLU A 58 15.48 15.34 17.09
C GLU A 58 14.14 14.78 17.58
N THR A 59 13.69 13.69 16.96
CA THR A 59 12.42 13.04 17.27
C THR A 59 12.48 12.38 18.65
N PRO A 60 11.54 12.71 19.58
CA PRO A 60 11.47 12.04 20.87
C PRO A 60 11.13 10.56 20.68
N THR A 61 11.67 9.71 21.55
CA THR A 61 11.38 8.26 21.54
C THR A 61 9.87 7.96 21.64
N ASP A 62 9.11 8.85 22.30
CA ASP A 62 7.66 8.81 22.34
C ASP A 62 7.09 10.09 21.69
N LEU A 63 6.48 9.93 20.51
CA LEU A 63 5.83 11.02 19.79
C LEU A 63 4.63 11.59 20.56
N ALA A 64 3.98 10.81 21.43
CA ALA A 64 2.88 11.29 22.23
C ALA A 64 3.32 12.37 23.25
N TYR A 65 4.61 12.40 23.59
CA TYR A 65 5.19 13.41 24.48
C TYR A 65 4.95 14.85 24.00
N GLN A 66 5.01 15.05 22.68
CA GLN A 66 4.87 16.36 22.02
C GLN A 66 3.55 16.47 21.22
N HIS A 67 2.51 15.69 21.57
CA HIS A 67 1.26 15.67 20.78
C HIS A 67 0.62 17.07 20.59
N ASP A 68 0.66 17.93 21.62
CA ASP A 68 0.15 19.31 21.53
C ASP A 68 0.93 20.14 20.50
N HIS A 69 2.24 19.94 20.42
CA HIS A 69 3.11 20.59 19.44
C HIS A 69 2.77 20.11 18.03
N TYR A 70 2.66 18.78 17.84
CA TYR A 70 2.40 18.20 16.52
C TYR A 70 0.99 18.48 15.99
N LEU A 71 -0.02 18.47 16.87
CA LEU A 71 -1.42 18.65 16.46
C LEU A 71 -1.82 20.12 16.33
N TYR A 72 -1.29 20.98 17.20
CA TYR A 72 -1.76 22.36 17.33
C TYR A 72 -0.67 23.43 17.14
N GLY A 73 0.59 23.04 16.90
CA GLY A 73 1.70 23.98 16.71
C GLY A 73 2.11 24.72 17.98
N ILE A 74 1.77 24.20 19.16
CA ILE A 74 2.12 24.78 20.47
C ILE A 74 3.63 24.56 20.74
N GLU A 75 4.27 25.39 21.56
CA GLU A 75 5.68 25.20 21.90
C GLU A 75 5.97 23.80 22.47
N LYS A 76 7.14 23.24 22.12
CA LYS A 76 7.57 21.91 22.59
C LYS A 76 7.70 21.89 24.11
N ARG A 77 7.22 20.82 24.74
CA ARG A 77 7.44 20.57 26.17
C ARG A 77 8.91 20.34 26.45
N THR A 78 9.43 20.99 27.48
CA THR A 78 10.78 20.72 27.98
C THR A 78 10.72 20.00 29.32
N MET A 79 11.76 19.24 29.69
CA MET A 79 11.81 18.54 30.98
C MET A 79 11.67 19.48 32.21
N LYS A 80 11.89 20.80 32.03
CA LYS A 80 11.69 21.79 33.10
C LYS A 80 10.21 22.07 33.38
N ASP A 81 9.34 21.86 32.40
CA ASP A 81 7.92 22.17 32.50
C ASP A 81 7.16 21.11 33.32
N GLU A 82 7.64 19.86 33.33
CA GLU A 82 7.06 18.79 34.15
C GLU A 82 7.23 19.03 35.66
N ASN A 83 8.38 19.56 36.08
CA ASN A 83 8.63 19.81 37.50
C ASN A 83 7.78 20.95 38.06
N LYS A 84 7.30 21.87 37.21
CA LYS A 84 6.31 22.88 37.63
C LYS A 84 4.92 22.27 37.80
N SER A 85 4.52 21.38 36.88
CA SER A 85 3.20 20.73 36.92
C SER A 85 3.06 19.72 38.06
N LYS A 86 4.17 19.10 38.51
CA LYS A 86 4.20 18.19 39.67
C LYS A 86 4.23 18.93 41.03
N CYS A 87 4.44 20.24 41.07
CA CYS A 87 4.45 21.05 42.29
C CYS A 87 3.10 21.74 42.59
N LEU A 88 2.04 21.42 41.85
CA LEU A 88 0.67 21.88 42.11
C LEU A 88 -0.17 20.78 42.77
N TYR A 89 0.33 20.16 43.83
CA TYR A 89 -0.45 19.44 44.85
C TYR A 89 0.30 19.41 46.17
#